data_AF-A0A429M6R1-F1
#
_entry.id   AF-A0A429M6R1-F1
#
_cell.length_a   1.000
_cell.length_b   1.000
_cell.length_c   1.000
_cell.angle_alpha   90.00
_cell.angle_beta   90.00
_cell.angle_gamma   90.00
#
_symmetry.space_group_name_H-M   'P 1'
#
loop_
_entity.id
_entity.type
_entity.pdbx_description
1 polymer ?
#
loop_
_entity_poly.entity_id
_entity_poly.type
_entity_poly.pdbx_seq_one_letter_code
_entity_poly.pdbx_strand_id
1 'polypeptide(L)'
;VGFLIHIFASWYMRGEEGYARFFSYFNLFVASMLLLVLGDNLALLFLGWEGVGLCSYLLIGFYYANPANGWAAIKAFTVTRVGDVFLLIALFLLYQQFGTLNTQYIVEHAAEVMTKSSSLTIWTALMLFLGAAGKSAQIPLQTWLADAMAGPTPVSA
;
A
#
# COMPACT_ATOMS: atom_id res chain seq x y z
N VAL A 1 -2.69 9.53 14.97
CA VAL A 1 -3.49 10.09 13.85
C VAL A 1 -4.77 9.30 13.63
N GLY A 2 -4.71 7.98 13.36
CA GLY A 2 -5.89 7.15 13.09
C GLY A 2 -7.06 7.32 14.08
N PHE A 3 -6.80 7.34 15.39
CA PHE A 3 -7.84 7.57 16.41
C PHE A 3 -8.60 8.89 16.26
N LEU A 4 -7.91 9.99 15.95
CA LEU A 4 -8.54 11.31 15.77
C LEU A 4 -9.42 11.31 14.52
N ILE A 5 -8.95 10.68 13.43
CA ILE A 5 -9.74 10.52 12.21
C ILE A 5 -10.95 9.60 12.45
N HIS A 6 -10.85 8.58 13.30
CA HIS A 6 -11.99 7.74 13.67
C HIS A 6 -13.09 8.52 14.40
N ILE A 7 -12.72 9.41 15.33
CA ILE A 7 -13.68 10.30 16.00
C ILE A 7 -14.35 11.23 14.98
N PHE A 8 -13.56 11.87 14.12
CA PHE A 8 -14.08 12.74 13.07
C PHE A 8 -15.01 11.97 12.11
N ALA A 9 -14.61 10.79 11.66
CA ALA A 9 -15.39 9.93 10.79
C ALA A 9 -16.70 9.46 11.43
N SER A 10 -16.72 9.22 12.75
CA SER A 10 -17.92 8.80 13.47
C SER A 10 -19.00 9.88 13.45
N TRP A 11 -18.58 11.14 13.58
CA TRP A 11 -19.48 12.26 13.39
C TRP A 11 -19.86 12.47 11.91
N TYR A 12 -18.88 12.43 11.00
CA TYR A 12 -19.08 12.69 9.56
C TYR A 12 -20.03 11.67 8.89
N MET A 13 -19.89 10.39 9.22
CA MET A 13 -20.69 9.31 8.62
C MET A 13 -22.06 9.13 9.30
N ARG A 14 -22.43 9.98 10.26
CA ARG A 14 -23.67 9.81 11.02
C ARG A 14 -24.88 10.04 10.12
N GLY A 15 -25.73 9.01 10.00
CA GLY A 15 -26.92 9.04 9.13
C GLY A 15 -26.67 8.61 7.69
N GLU A 16 -25.42 8.31 7.32
CA GLU A 16 -25.07 7.72 6.03
C GLU A 16 -25.40 6.22 5.99
N GLU A 17 -25.82 5.73 4.83
CA GLU A 17 -25.98 4.31 4.61
C GLU A 17 -24.61 3.59 4.63
N GLY A 18 -24.55 2.44 5.31
CA GLY A 18 -23.31 1.66 5.37
C GLY A 18 -22.29 2.12 6.41
N TYR A 19 -22.72 2.79 7.49
CA TYR A 19 -21.87 3.14 8.64
C TYR A 19 -21.01 1.95 9.13
N ALA A 20 -21.62 0.79 9.35
CA ALA A 20 -20.91 -0.41 9.78
C ALA A 20 -19.88 -0.90 8.74
N ARG A 21 -20.20 -0.79 7.45
CA ARG A 21 -19.30 -1.15 6.34
C ARG A 21 -18.09 -0.23 6.31
N PHE A 22 -18.31 1.08 6.43
CA PHE A 22 -17.23 2.08 6.48
C PHE A 22 -16.25 1.76 7.60
N PHE A 23 -16.74 1.60 8.84
CA PHE A 23 -15.88 1.31 9.99
C PHE A 23 -15.23 -0.07 9.92
N SER A 24 -15.86 -1.06 9.28
CA SER A 24 -15.23 -2.37 9.04
C SER A 24 -14.02 -2.24 8.12
N TYR A 25 -14.16 -1.51 7.01
CA TYR A 25 -13.05 -1.24 6.09
C TYR A 25 -11.97 -0.36 6.75
N PHE A 26 -12.38 0.61 7.56
CA PHE A 26 -11.45 1.52 8.20
C PHE A 26 -10.61 0.81 9.29
N ASN A 27 -11.22 -0.07 10.08
CA ASN A 27 -10.50 -0.91 11.03
C ASN A 27 -9.55 -1.88 10.30
N LEU A 28 -9.98 -2.46 9.18
CA LEU A 28 -9.12 -3.33 8.37
C LEU A 28 -7.93 -2.58 7.77
N PHE A 29 -8.14 -1.31 7.37
CA PHE A 29 -7.07 -0.42 6.91
C PHE A 29 -6.03 -0.21 8.02
N VAL A 30 -6.47 0.11 9.24
CA VAL A 30 -5.59 0.27 10.40
C VAL A 30 -4.83 -1.02 10.70
N ALA A 31 -5.52 -2.17 10.73
CA ALA A 31 -4.89 -3.46 10.97
C ALA A 31 -3.83 -3.79 9.90
N SER A 32 -4.12 -3.53 8.63
CA SER A 32 -3.20 -3.74 7.52
C SER A 32 -1.97 -2.81 7.61
N MET A 33 -2.18 -1.55 8.02
CA MET A 33 -1.08 -0.61 8.26
C MET A 33 -0.22 -1.04 9.45
N LEU A 34 -0.81 -1.58 10.52
CA LEU A 34 -0.06 -2.13 11.65
C LEU A 34 0.78 -3.35 11.22
N LEU A 35 0.23 -4.26 10.43
CA LEU A 35 0.99 -5.39 9.86
C LEU A 35 2.15 -4.92 8.98
N LEU A 36 1.93 -3.89 8.16
CA LEU A 36 2.94 -3.30 7.29
C LEU A 36 4.12 -2.73 8.11
N VAL A 37 3.83 -1.99 9.17
CA VAL A 37 4.84 -1.31 9.99
C VAL A 37 5.57 -2.25 10.94
N LEU A 38 4.86 -3.22 11.51
CA LEU A 38 5.43 -4.17 12.48
C LEU A 38 6.04 -5.41 11.83
N GLY A 39 5.99 -5.52 10.50
CA GLY A 39 6.54 -6.65 9.76
C GLY A 39 8.07 -6.74 9.88
N ASP A 40 8.58 -7.82 10.45
CA ASP A 40 10.01 -8.15 10.57
C ASP A 40 10.56 -8.87 9.32
N ASN A 41 9.66 -9.26 8.42
CA ASN A 41 9.94 -9.95 7.17
C ASN A 41 9.26 -9.22 6.00
N LEU A 42 9.96 -9.07 4.90
CA LEU A 42 9.46 -8.41 3.69
C LEU A 42 8.20 -9.08 3.11
N ALA A 43 8.01 -10.38 3.31
CA ALA A 43 6.78 -11.07 2.92
C ALA A 43 5.57 -10.62 3.76
N LEU A 44 5.76 -10.40 5.07
CA LEU A 44 4.71 -9.88 5.95
C LEU A 44 4.44 -8.40 5.67
N LEU A 45 5.49 -7.63 5.37
CA LEU A 45 5.36 -6.26 4.88
C LEU A 45 4.52 -6.23 3.59
N PHE A 46 4.80 -7.13 2.64
CA PHE A 46 4.02 -7.24 1.40
C PHE A 46 2.55 -7.58 1.69
N LEU A 47 2.26 -8.47 2.65
CA LEU A 47 0.88 -8.75 3.05
C LEU A 47 0.17 -7.48 3.59
N GLY A 48 0.82 -6.70 4.44
CA GLY A 48 0.29 -5.42 4.90
C GLY A 48 0.10 -4.41 3.77
N TRP A 49 1.04 -4.37 2.83
CA TRP A 49 1.03 -3.51 1.64
C TRP A 49 -0.15 -3.78 0.70
N GLU A 50 -0.43 -5.06 0.47
CA GLU A 50 -1.61 -5.56 -0.24
C GLU A 50 -2.90 -5.19 0.50
N GLY A 51 -2.94 -5.44 1.81
CA GLY A 51 -4.07 -5.14 2.66
C GLY A 51 -4.45 -3.65 2.63
N VAL A 52 -3.47 -2.76 2.72
CA VAL A 52 -3.67 -1.31 2.56
C VAL A 52 -4.23 -0.98 1.17
N GLY A 53 -3.72 -1.61 0.10
CA GLY A 53 -4.23 -1.41 -1.26
C GLY A 53 -5.70 -1.82 -1.43
N LEU A 54 -6.06 -2.98 -0.90
CA LEU A 54 -7.43 -3.49 -0.90
C LEU A 54 -8.37 -2.56 -0.12
N CYS A 55 -7.96 -2.13 1.08
CA CYS A 55 -8.78 -1.24 1.90
C CYS A 55 -8.96 0.13 1.23
N SER A 56 -7.92 0.68 0.60
CA SER A 56 -8.04 1.92 -0.18
C SER A 56 -9.02 1.77 -1.34
N TYR A 57 -8.98 0.65 -2.08
CA TYR A 57 -9.95 0.37 -3.14
C TYR A 57 -11.40 0.38 -2.61
N LEU A 58 -11.65 -0.32 -1.50
CA LEU A 58 -12.98 -0.41 -0.89
C LEU A 58 -13.48 0.93 -0.32
N LEU A 59 -12.58 1.75 0.22
CA LEU A 59 -12.91 3.04 0.81
C LEU A 59 -13.08 4.15 -0.24
N ILE A 60 -12.27 4.18 -1.30
CA ILE A 60 -12.46 5.10 -2.45
C ILE A 60 -13.79 4.77 -3.16
N GLY A 61 -14.06 3.49 -3.36
CA GLY A 61 -15.30 3.00 -3.99
C GLY A 61 -16.50 2.91 -3.04
N PHE A 62 -16.44 3.50 -1.84
CA PHE A 62 -17.49 3.34 -0.83
C PHE A 62 -18.87 3.79 -1.33
N TYR A 63 -18.92 4.88 -2.09
CA TYR A 63 -20.12 5.39 -2.75
C TYR A 63 -20.33 4.73 -4.12
N TYR A 64 -20.50 3.41 -4.14
CA TYR A 64 -20.62 2.57 -5.35
C TYR A 64 -21.84 2.87 -6.24
N ALA A 65 -22.86 3.57 -5.72
CA ALA A 65 -24.03 3.94 -6.51
C ALA A 65 -23.69 4.86 -7.68
N ASN A 66 -22.59 5.62 -7.58
CA ASN A 66 -22.07 6.42 -8.68
C ASN A 66 -20.98 5.63 -9.42
N PRO A 67 -21.18 5.27 -10.71
CA PRO A 67 -20.20 4.53 -11.50
C PRO A 67 -18.83 5.22 -11.57
N ALA A 68 -18.78 6.55 -11.54
CA ALA A 68 -17.52 7.30 -11.58
C ALA A 68 -16.62 6.98 -10.38
N ASN A 69 -17.20 6.78 -9.20
CA ASN A 69 -16.45 6.42 -7.98
C ASN A 69 -15.88 5.00 -8.08
N GLY A 70 -16.61 4.09 -8.72
CA GLY A 70 -16.12 2.74 -9.02
C GLY A 70 -14.93 2.77 -9.97
N TRP A 71 -14.97 3.58 -11.02
CA TRP A 71 -13.84 3.76 -11.94
C TRP A 71 -12.62 4.38 -11.26
N ALA A 72 -12.83 5.37 -10.39
CA ALA A 72 -11.76 5.96 -9.58
C ALA A 72 -11.08 4.92 -8.68
N ALA A 73 -11.87 4.09 -7.99
CA ALA A 73 -11.35 3.00 -7.18
C ALA A 73 -10.55 1.98 -8.00
N ILE A 74 -11.08 1.53 -9.14
CA ILE A 74 -10.40 0.58 -10.04
C ILE A 74 -9.09 1.17 -10.56
N LYS A 75 -9.07 2.44 -10.96
CA LYS A 75 -7.83 3.11 -11.39
C LYS A 75 -6.81 3.14 -10.26
N ALA A 76 -7.22 3.54 -9.05
CA ALA A 76 -6.34 3.55 -7.89
C ALA A 76 -5.78 2.17 -7.55
N PHE A 77 -6.61 1.15 -7.58
CA PHE A 77 -6.15 -0.21 -7.37
C PHE A 77 -5.19 -0.65 -8.48
N THR A 78 -5.53 -0.43 -9.75
CA THR A 78 -4.70 -0.87 -10.87
C THR A 78 -3.33 -0.19 -10.91
N VAL A 79 -3.27 1.12 -10.68
CA VAL A 79 -2.00 1.86 -10.69
C VAL A 79 -1.12 1.44 -9.51
N THR A 80 -1.71 1.22 -8.33
CA THR A 80 -0.95 0.72 -7.17
C THR A 80 -0.50 -0.73 -7.36
N ARG A 81 -1.33 -1.60 -7.97
CA ARG A 81 -0.95 -2.98 -8.36
C ARG A 81 0.29 -3.02 -9.25
N VAL A 82 0.45 -2.07 -10.18
CA VAL A 82 1.65 -1.99 -11.03
C VAL A 82 2.90 -1.74 -10.18
N GLY A 83 2.81 -0.85 -9.18
CA GLY A 83 3.86 -0.67 -8.17
C GLY A 83 4.14 -1.98 -7.41
N ASP A 84 3.09 -2.66 -6.99
CA ASP A 84 3.19 -3.88 -6.19
C ASP A 84 3.90 -5.02 -6.95
N VAL A 85 3.78 -5.07 -8.30
CA VAL A 85 4.55 -5.99 -9.15
C VAL A 85 6.06 -5.70 -9.08
N PHE A 86 6.47 -4.42 -9.10
CA PHE A 86 7.89 -4.07 -8.96
C PHE A 86 8.42 -4.45 -7.57
N LEU A 87 7.63 -4.21 -6.52
CA LEU A 87 7.97 -4.67 -5.17
C LEU A 87 8.12 -6.19 -5.11
N LEU A 88 7.19 -6.95 -5.72
CA LEU A 88 7.26 -8.40 -5.76
C LEU A 88 8.53 -8.91 -6.49
N ILE A 89 8.90 -8.27 -7.61
CA ILE A 89 10.16 -8.58 -8.31
C ILE A 89 11.36 -8.31 -7.39
N ALA A 90 11.38 -7.19 -6.66
CA ALA A 90 12.43 -6.89 -5.69
C ALA A 90 12.54 -7.96 -4.60
N LEU A 91 11.41 -8.45 -4.08
CA LEU A 91 11.39 -9.53 -3.09
C LEU A 91 12.04 -10.81 -3.65
N PHE A 92 11.73 -11.20 -4.89
CA PHE A 92 12.38 -12.36 -5.52
C PHE A 92 13.89 -12.15 -5.70
N LEU A 93 14.32 -10.96 -6.11
CA LEU A 93 15.74 -10.63 -6.26
C LEU A 93 16.48 -10.65 -4.91
N LEU A 94 15.87 -10.14 -3.84
CA LEU A 94 16.42 -10.20 -2.50
C LEU A 94 16.53 -11.64 -2.01
N TYR A 95 15.47 -12.44 -2.20
CA TYR A 95 15.51 -13.85 -1.83
C TYR A 95 16.60 -14.61 -2.60
N GLN A 96 16.80 -14.32 -3.90
CA GLN A 96 17.86 -14.92 -4.70
C GLN A 96 19.27 -14.58 -4.16
N GLN A 97 19.47 -13.38 -3.63
CA GLN A 97 20.77 -12.90 -3.13
C GLN A 97 21.07 -13.34 -1.70
N PHE A 98 20.07 -13.29 -0.82
CA PHE A 98 20.24 -13.50 0.62
C PHE A 98 19.71 -14.85 1.12
N GLY A 99 18.88 -15.55 0.34
CA GLY A 99 18.21 -16.79 0.75
C GLY A 99 17.14 -16.59 1.83
N THR A 100 16.82 -15.35 2.19
CA THR A 100 15.84 -14.99 3.21
C THR A 100 15.18 -13.67 2.86
N LEU A 101 14.02 -13.42 3.46
CA LEU A 101 13.28 -12.15 3.40
C LEU A 101 13.24 -11.45 4.76
N ASN A 102 14.02 -11.93 5.74
CA ASN A 102 14.16 -11.26 7.03
C ASN A 102 14.88 -9.92 6.85
N THR A 103 14.22 -8.83 7.26
CA THR A 103 14.70 -7.47 6.99
C THR A 103 16.02 -7.19 7.71
N GLN A 104 16.15 -7.61 8.97
CA GLN A 104 17.35 -7.38 9.76
C GLN A 104 18.58 -8.07 9.15
N TYR A 105 18.43 -9.36 8.80
CA TYR A 105 19.51 -10.11 8.17
C TYR A 105 19.97 -9.48 6.85
N ILE A 106 19.02 -9.05 6.00
CA ILE A 106 19.32 -8.39 4.73
C ILE A 106 20.12 -7.11 4.96
N VAL A 107 19.70 -6.26 5.90
CA VAL A 107 20.39 -4.99 6.18
C VAL A 107 21.80 -5.22 6.72
N GLU A 108 21.98 -6.18 7.62
CA GLU A 108 23.30 -6.50 8.21
C GLU A 108 24.29 -7.03 7.17
N HIS A 109 23.83 -7.84 6.21
CA HIS A 109 24.69 -8.49 5.21
C HIS A 109 24.71 -7.76 3.87
N ALA A 110 23.96 -6.66 3.71
CA ALA A 110 23.84 -5.95 2.44
C ALA A 110 25.18 -5.50 1.89
N ALA A 111 26.06 -4.94 2.73
CA ALA A 111 27.37 -4.45 2.32
C ALA A 111 28.27 -5.56 1.74
N GLU A 112 28.14 -6.79 2.22
CA GLU A 112 28.97 -7.92 1.78
C GLU A 112 28.41 -8.61 0.53
N VAL A 113 27.08 -8.74 0.44
CA VAL A 113 26.41 -9.46 -0.65
C VAL A 113 26.25 -8.57 -1.87
N MET A 114 25.81 -7.32 -1.69
CA MET A 114 25.46 -6.42 -2.78
C MET A 114 26.67 -5.78 -3.47
N THR A 115 27.86 -5.82 -2.85
CA THR A 115 29.11 -5.34 -3.47
C THR A 115 29.68 -6.32 -4.50
N LYS A 116 29.26 -7.60 -4.48
CA LYS A 116 29.74 -8.65 -5.41
C LYS A 116 29.13 -8.54 -6.81
N SER A 117 27.94 -7.94 -6.95
CA SER A 117 27.24 -7.82 -8.24
C SER A 117 26.56 -6.46 -8.37
N SER A 118 27.28 -5.49 -8.96
CA SER A 118 26.79 -4.12 -9.12
C SER A 118 25.47 -4.03 -9.90
N SER A 119 25.31 -4.82 -10.97
CA SER A 119 24.10 -4.79 -11.80
C SER A 119 22.86 -5.29 -11.06
N LEU A 120 22.96 -6.43 -10.36
CA LEU A 120 21.82 -7.02 -9.66
C LEU A 120 21.35 -6.15 -8.49
N THR A 121 22.30 -5.53 -7.79
CA THR A 121 22.04 -4.57 -6.72
C THR A 121 21.27 -3.36 -7.24
N ILE A 122 21.68 -2.79 -8.37
CA ILE A 122 21.00 -1.65 -9.00
C ILE A 122 19.55 -2.03 -9.36
N TRP A 123 19.35 -3.19 -9.99
CA TRP A 123 18.00 -3.66 -10.32
C TRP A 123 17.14 -3.88 -9.07
N THR A 124 17.70 -4.48 -8.02
CA THR A 124 16.99 -4.71 -6.76
C THR A 124 16.54 -3.38 -6.14
N ALA A 125 17.45 -2.41 -6.04
CA ALA A 125 17.16 -1.08 -5.51
C ALA A 125 16.13 -0.33 -6.37
N LEU A 126 16.25 -0.40 -7.70
CA LEU A 126 15.31 0.22 -8.62
C LEU A 126 13.90 -0.38 -8.49
N MET A 127 13.78 -1.70 -8.39
CA MET A 127 12.49 -2.38 -8.23
C MET A 127 11.83 -2.05 -6.88
N LEU A 128 12.60 -1.98 -5.79
CA LEU A 128 12.12 -1.50 -4.49
C LEU A 128 11.60 -0.05 -4.60
N PHE A 129 12.39 0.81 -5.25
CA PHE A 129 12.04 2.22 -5.45
C PHE A 129 10.76 2.37 -6.27
N LEU A 130 10.62 1.66 -7.39
CA LEU A 130 9.41 1.71 -8.23
C LEU A 130 8.17 1.20 -7.49
N GLY A 131 8.32 0.18 -6.64
CA GLY A 131 7.25 -0.28 -5.76
C GLY A 131 6.81 0.82 -4.78
N ALA A 132 7.76 1.44 -4.08
CA ALA A 132 7.49 2.54 -3.17
C ALA A 132 6.89 3.78 -3.87
N ALA A 133 7.37 4.09 -5.07
CA ALA A 133 6.88 5.17 -5.91
C ALA A 133 5.40 4.98 -6.29
N GLY A 134 4.97 3.74 -6.57
CA GLY A 134 3.58 3.41 -6.87
C GLY A 134 2.61 3.73 -5.73
N LYS A 135 2.90 3.26 -4.51
CA LYS A 135 2.06 3.56 -3.32
C LYS A 135 2.14 5.02 -2.87
N SER A 136 3.27 5.68 -3.10
CA SER A 136 3.47 7.07 -2.70
C SER A 136 3.02 8.07 -3.77
N ALA A 137 2.35 7.61 -4.83
CA ALA A 137 1.86 8.41 -5.94
C ALA A 137 2.93 9.32 -6.57
N GLN A 138 4.13 8.77 -6.80
CA GLN A 138 5.24 9.49 -7.44
C GLN A 138 5.20 9.32 -8.97
N ILE A 139 5.92 10.18 -9.70
CA ILE A 139 6.02 10.09 -11.17
C ILE A 139 6.64 8.74 -11.57
N PRO A 140 6.08 7.99 -12.54
CA PRO A 140 4.91 8.28 -13.39
C PRO A 140 3.56 7.69 -12.90
N LEU A 141 3.53 7.11 -11.70
CA LEU A 141 2.38 6.45 -11.08
C LEU A 141 1.55 7.39 -10.18
N GLN A 142 1.63 8.71 -10.38
CA GLN A 142 0.93 9.71 -9.54
C GLN A 142 -0.56 9.87 -9.86
N THR A 143 -0.99 9.40 -11.04
CA THR A 143 -2.29 9.76 -11.63
C THR A 143 -3.51 9.23 -10.87
N TRP A 144 -3.33 8.28 -9.96
CA TRP A 144 -4.43 7.73 -9.18
C TRP A 144 -4.83 8.59 -7.97
N LEU A 145 -3.91 9.40 -7.44
CA LEU A 145 -4.13 10.11 -6.17
C LEU A 145 -5.21 11.20 -6.31
N ALA A 146 -5.27 11.87 -7.46
CA ALA A 146 -6.28 12.88 -7.72
C ALA A 146 -7.71 12.29 -7.72
N ASP A 147 -7.87 11.09 -8.28
CA ASP A 147 -9.17 10.42 -8.38
C ASP A 147 -9.57 9.75 -7.05
N ALA A 148 -8.61 9.49 -6.16
CA ALA A 148 -8.88 8.94 -4.82
C ALA A 148 -9.74 9.87 -3.95
N MET A 149 -9.88 11.15 -4.32
CA MET A 149 -10.78 12.12 -3.69
C MET A 149 -12.28 11.81 -3.89
N ALA A 150 -12.62 10.76 -4.65
CA ALA A 150 -13.97 10.24 -4.78
C ALA A 150 -14.51 9.57 -3.49
N GLY A 151 -13.61 9.17 -2.57
CA GLY A 151 -13.97 8.56 -1.30
C GLY A 151 -14.54 9.57 -0.28
N PRO A 152 -15.12 9.09 0.85
CA PRO A 152 -15.51 9.95 1.95
C PRO A 152 -14.32 10.78 2.48
N THR A 153 -14.54 12.04 2.86
CA THR A 153 -13.48 12.94 3.33
C THR A 153 -12.57 12.36 4.43
N PRO A 154 -13.06 11.58 5.42
CA PRO A 154 -12.18 10.96 6.42
C PRO A 154 -11.18 9.93 5.86
N VAL A 155 -11.38 9.42 4.64
CA VAL A 155 -10.47 8.46 3.98
C VAL A 155 -9.28 9.18 3.34
N SER A 156 -9.50 10.41 2.88
CA SER A 156 -8.47 11.25 2.25
C SER A 156 -7.59 12.00 3.25
N ALA A 157 -7.96 11.98 4.54
CA ALA A 157 -7.23 12.60 5.66
C ALA A 157 -6.17 11.66 6.25
#